data_AF-A0A9D8ATZ1-F1
#
_entry.id   AF-A0A9D8ATZ1-F1
#
_cell.length_a   1.000
_cell.length_b   1.000
_cell.length_c   1.000
_cell.angle_alpha   90.00
_cell.angle_beta   90.00
_cell.angle_gamma   90.00
#
_symmetry.space_group_name_H-M   'P 1'
#
loop_
_entity.id
_entity.type
_entity.pdbx_description
1 polymer ?
#
loop_
_entity_poly.entity_id
_entity_poly.type
_entity_poly.pdbx_seq_one_letter_code
_entity_poly.pdbx_strand_id
1 'polypeptide(L)'
;MERRRPRTDAESQEAAFAPPTIRSIADTGLPLSYLVDMVLKLLYYRESGITGLEISDAIRLPFVGVLDQVMDFLRQEHFCEVKGSGGLGQSSYQYSLAERGMGRAREILEQDMYVGPAPVTLDQYTAVMKRQSLRKVIVHRRHMLQALGHLVLNDRTIDQVGPAVNSGRSIFLFGPPGNGKTEICEAIGRIVAEEVLYIPYAIVVERQLIRVFDPVSHKPADTEDKPAPPALDRRWIQIQRPLVSVGGELTLTTLDLVFDPISKTYEAPFQMKANGGMFHIDDFGRQLIRPADLLNRWIVPLEKKKGSTAKVAILLSPDQRVAYPGCSLAIEAHRQVCYACVCDQIADCGPRR
;
A
#
# COMPACT_ATOMS: atom_id res chain seq x y z
N MET A 1 6.46 -15.38 57.24
CA MET A 1 6.60 -14.00 56.76
C MET A 1 7.44 -14.06 55.49
N GLU A 2 6.80 -14.36 54.35
CA GLU A 2 7.51 -14.62 53.10
C GLU A 2 7.05 -13.57 52.08
N ARG A 3 7.93 -12.60 51.82
CA ARG A 3 7.64 -11.43 50.98
C ARG A 3 7.58 -11.89 49.52
N ARG A 4 6.38 -11.84 48.93
CA ARG A 4 6.18 -11.93 47.47
C ARG A 4 6.99 -10.82 46.80
N ARG A 5 7.94 -11.20 45.93
CA ARG A 5 8.56 -10.26 44.97
C ARG A 5 7.50 -9.86 43.94
N PRO A 6 7.34 -8.56 43.63
CA PRO A 6 6.47 -8.15 42.53
C PRO A 6 7.08 -8.64 41.20
N ARG A 7 6.26 -9.27 40.36
CA ARG A 7 6.58 -9.51 38.95
C ARG A 7 6.67 -8.14 38.29
N THR A 8 7.83 -7.80 37.76
CA THR A 8 7.99 -6.67 36.84
C THR A 8 7.30 -7.04 35.53
N ASP A 9 6.07 -6.54 35.35
CA ASP A 9 5.39 -6.50 34.06
C ASP A 9 6.10 -5.45 33.18
N ALA A 10 7.26 -5.82 32.65
CA ALA A 10 7.86 -5.14 31.51
C ALA A 10 7.31 -5.80 30.24
N GLU A 11 6.02 -5.62 30.00
CA GLU A 11 5.47 -5.84 28.66
C GLU A 11 6.18 -4.86 27.72
N SER A 12 7.05 -5.43 26.89
CA SER A 12 7.73 -4.71 25.84
C SER A 12 6.67 -4.24 24.86
N GLN A 13 6.24 -2.97 24.94
CA GLN A 13 5.49 -2.33 23.87
C GLN A 13 6.33 -2.47 22.60
N GLU A 14 5.95 -3.36 21.68
CA GLU A 14 6.56 -3.43 20.35
C GLU A 14 6.45 -2.03 19.76
N ALA A 15 7.59 -1.34 19.60
CA ALA A 15 7.61 -0.01 19.03
C ALA A 15 6.90 -0.04 17.67
N ALA A 16 5.99 0.92 17.46
CA ALA A 16 5.32 1.10 16.18
C ALA A 16 6.37 1.16 15.06
N PHE A 17 6.12 0.44 13.96
CA PHE A 17 7.05 0.38 12.84
C PHE A 17 7.32 1.79 12.30
N ALA A 18 8.59 2.12 12.08
CA ALA A 18 9.02 3.35 11.44
C ALA A 18 9.93 3.02 10.23
N PRO A 19 9.81 3.77 9.11
CA PRO A 19 10.74 3.64 7.99
C PRO A 19 12.19 3.86 8.42
N PRO A 20 13.16 3.18 7.78
CA PRO A 20 14.58 3.36 8.10
C PRO A 20 15.04 4.79 7.81
N THR A 21 16.11 5.26 8.45
CA THR A 21 16.74 6.55 8.09
C THR A 21 17.63 6.38 6.86
N ILE A 22 17.64 7.38 5.97
CA ILE A 22 18.59 7.48 4.85
C ILE A 22 19.71 8.43 5.23
N ARG A 23 20.97 8.00 5.10
CA ARG A 23 22.16 8.81 5.38
C ARG A 23 23.16 8.83 4.23
N SER A 24 22.98 7.93 3.26
CA SER A 24 23.86 7.76 2.11
C SER A 24 23.08 7.33 0.87
N ILE A 25 23.66 7.50 -0.32
CA ILE A 25 23.10 6.97 -1.58
C ILE A 25 22.88 5.45 -1.47
N ALA A 26 23.79 4.72 -0.83
CA ALA A 26 23.67 3.28 -0.65
C ALA A 26 22.40 2.87 0.12
N ASP A 27 22.00 3.64 1.14
CA ASP A 27 20.78 3.39 1.91
C ASP A 27 19.51 3.49 1.05
N THR A 28 19.56 4.30 -0.02
CA THR A 28 18.41 4.46 -0.92
C THR A 28 18.11 3.17 -1.69
N GLY A 29 19.13 2.32 -1.92
CA GLY A 29 19.06 1.17 -2.82
C GLY A 29 19.07 1.53 -4.31
N LEU A 30 19.23 2.81 -4.66
CA LEU A 30 19.26 3.31 -6.03
C LEU A 30 20.70 3.66 -6.44
N PRO A 31 21.09 3.42 -7.71
CA PRO A 31 22.39 3.86 -8.21
C PRO A 31 22.40 5.39 -8.38
N LEU A 32 23.58 6.00 -8.22
CA LEU A 32 23.77 7.45 -8.39
C LEU A 32 23.19 7.95 -9.73
N SER A 33 23.40 7.21 -10.82
CA SER A 33 22.88 7.57 -12.15
C SER A 33 21.35 7.71 -12.17
N TYR A 34 20.62 6.90 -11.41
CA TYR A 34 19.16 7.00 -11.34
C TYR A 34 18.72 8.26 -10.60
N LEU A 35 19.41 8.61 -9.50
CA LEU A 35 19.15 9.85 -8.77
C LEU A 35 19.49 11.10 -9.60
N VAL A 36 20.60 11.05 -10.35
CA VAL A 36 20.98 12.08 -11.33
C VAL A 36 19.87 12.27 -12.36
N ASP A 37 19.37 11.18 -12.95
CA ASP A 37 18.28 11.25 -13.94
C ASP A 37 17.01 11.86 -13.34
N MET A 38 16.66 11.53 -12.09
CA MET A 38 15.52 12.13 -11.38
C MET A 38 15.69 13.64 -11.15
N VAL A 39 16.87 14.07 -10.69
CA VAL A 39 17.14 15.51 -10.45
C VAL A 39 17.13 16.28 -11.77
N LEU A 40 17.67 15.72 -12.86
CA LEU A 40 17.64 16.36 -14.18
C LEU A 40 16.20 16.59 -14.66
N LYS A 41 15.33 15.58 -14.53
CA LYS A 41 13.91 15.75 -14.86
C LYS A 41 13.24 16.83 -14.02
N LEU A 42 13.53 16.87 -12.72
CA LEU A 42 12.97 17.90 -11.83
C LEU A 42 13.42 19.31 -12.24
N LEU A 43 14.72 19.49 -12.52
CA LEU A 43 15.27 20.78 -12.98
C LEU A 43 14.70 21.18 -14.34
N TYR A 44 14.42 20.22 -15.23
CA TYR A 44 13.82 20.49 -16.54
C TYR A 44 12.46 21.17 -16.44
N TYR A 45 11.58 20.68 -15.56
CA TYR A 45 10.27 21.31 -15.34
C TYR A 45 10.32 22.58 -14.49
N ARG A 46 11.49 22.95 -13.95
CA ARG A 46 11.70 24.10 -13.06
C ARG A 46 12.68 25.08 -13.68
N GLU A 47 12.29 25.67 -14.82
CA GLU A 47 13.14 26.52 -15.67
C GLU A 47 13.77 27.73 -14.94
N SER A 48 13.07 28.27 -13.93
CA SER A 48 13.56 29.38 -13.09
C SER A 48 14.74 29.01 -12.19
N GLY A 49 15.05 27.72 -12.08
CA GLY A 49 15.96 27.17 -11.08
C GLY A 49 15.29 26.99 -9.73
N ILE A 50 15.78 26.02 -8.97
CA ILE A 50 15.26 25.62 -7.64
C ILE A 50 16.40 25.39 -6.67
N THR A 51 16.11 25.57 -5.39
CA THR A 51 17.08 25.36 -4.31
C THR A 51 17.33 23.88 -4.06
N GLY A 52 18.50 23.56 -3.49
CA GLY A 52 18.80 22.19 -3.03
C GLY A 52 17.78 21.66 -2.01
N LEU A 53 17.24 22.52 -1.15
CA LEU A 53 16.15 22.18 -0.23
C LEU A 53 14.86 21.81 -0.97
N GLU A 54 14.46 22.58 -1.98
CA GLU A 54 13.30 22.25 -2.81
C GLU A 54 13.48 20.94 -3.59
N ILE A 55 14.70 20.65 -4.05
CA ILE A 55 15.05 19.35 -4.65
C ILE A 55 14.86 18.23 -3.62
N SER A 56 15.36 18.43 -2.39
CA SER A 56 15.21 17.49 -1.28
C SER A 56 13.75 17.21 -0.93
N ASP A 57 12.91 18.24 -0.94
CA ASP A 57 11.48 18.12 -0.67
C ASP A 57 10.71 17.42 -1.80
N ALA A 58 11.04 17.71 -3.05
CA ALA A 58 10.41 17.10 -4.21
C ALA A 58 10.76 15.60 -4.32
N ILE A 59 12.03 15.26 -4.16
CA ILE A 59 12.55 13.87 -4.29
C ILE A 59 12.42 13.09 -2.97
N ARG A 60 12.13 13.76 -1.85
CA ARG A 60 11.98 13.15 -0.52
C ARG A 60 13.22 12.40 -0.04
N LEU A 61 14.40 12.89 -0.42
CA LEU A 61 15.70 12.39 0.03
C LEU A 61 16.46 13.49 0.78
N PRO A 62 17.24 13.16 1.81
CA PRO A 62 18.00 14.16 2.55
C PRO A 62 19.01 14.86 1.64
N PHE A 63 19.20 16.16 1.83
CA PHE A 63 20.20 16.88 1.04
C PHE A 63 21.62 16.39 1.37
N VAL A 64 21.96 16.39 2.65
CA VAL A 64 23.28 15.98 3.15
C VAL A 64 23.45 14.46 3.04
N GLY A 65 24.56 14.01 2.46
CA GLY A 65 24.91 12.60 2.30
C GLY A 65 24.26 11.90 1.11
N VAL A 66 23.33 12.54 0.40
CA VAL A 66 22.67 11.98 -0.79
C VAL A 66 22.65 12.99 -1.93
N LEU A 67 21.85 14.05 -1.82
CA LEU A 67 21.66 14.98 -2.94
C LEU A 67 22.84 15.92 -3.13
N ASP A 68 23.60 16.25 -2.09
CA ASP A 68 24.88 16.97 -2.20
C ASP A 68 25.83 16.27 -3.19
N GLN A 69 25.99 14.95 -3.07
CA GLN A 69 26.79 14.14 -4.00
C GLN A 69 26.20 14.10 -5.42
N VAL A 70 24.87 14.04 -5.55
CA VAL A 70 24.19 14.11 -6.85
C VAL A 70 24.42 15.47 -7.51
N MET A 71 24.30 16.56 -6.74
CA MET A 71 24.53 17.92 -7.22
C MET A 71 26.00 18.17 -7.56
N ASP A 72 26.94 17.62 -6.78
CA ASP A 72 28.37 17.69 -7.09
C ASP A 72 28.67 17.01 -8.42
N PHE A 73 28.14 15.80 -8.66
CA PHE A 73 28.28 15.11 -9.94
C PHE A 73 27.68 15.92 -11.10
N LEU A 74 26.44 16.42 -10.94
CA LEU A 74 25.77 17.21 -11.98
C LEU A 74 26.55 18.49 -12.34
N ARG A 75 27.19 19.14 -11.37
CA ARG A 75 28.03 20.32 -11.61
C ARG A 75 29.35 19.97 -12.27
N GLN A 76 30.03 18.93 -11.80
CA GLN A 76 31.31 18.47 -12.37
C GLN A 76 31.16 18.05 -13.83
N GLU A 77 30.05 17.41 -14.18
CA GLU A 77 29.74 16.99 -15.55
C GLU A 77 29.09 18.09 -16.41
N HIS A 78 28.98 19.32 -15.88
CA HIS A 78 28.36 20.47 -16.54
C HIS A 78 26.92 20.22 -17.01
N PHE A 79 26.16 19.42 -16.26
CA PHE A 79 24.73 19.24 -16.49
C PHE A 79 23.88 20.31 -15.79
N CYS A 80 24.36 20.85 -14.67
CA CYS A 80 23.71 21.97 -13.99
C CYS A 80 24.70 23.07 -13.62
N GLU A 81 24.16 24.25 -13.40
CA GLU A 81 24.88 25.44 -12.95
C GLU A 81 24.19 26.05 -11.73
N VAL A 82 24.92 26.89 -11.00
CA VAL A 82 24.40 27.63 -9.84
C VAL A 82 24.15 29.07 -10.28
N LYS A 83 22.88 29.48 -10.32
CA LYS A 83 22.45 30.84 -10.69
C LYS A 83 22.56 31.85 -9.55
N GLY A 84 22.56 31.37 -8.31
CA GLY A 84 22.63 32.20 -7.11
C GLY A 84 22.67 31.38 -5.83
N SER A 85 22.76 32.07 -4.69
CA SER A 85 22.71 31.47 -3.37
C SER A 85 21.74 32.23 -2.49
N GLY A 86 20.73 31.54 -1.93
CA GLY A 86 19.78 32.12 -0.98
C GLY A 86 20.26 32.12 0.47
N GLY A 87 21.45 31.58 0.75
CA GLY A 87 21.98 31.45 2.10
C GLY A 87 23.39 30.86 2.16
N LEU A 88 23.70 30.22 3.29
CA LEU A 88 24.97 29.50 3.51
C LEU A 88 24.78 28.01 3.23
N GLY A 89 25.72 27.45 2.46
CA GLY A 89 25.77 26.02 2.15
C GLY A 89 25.04 25.63 0.87
N GLN A 90 25.43 24.48 0.32
CA GLN A 90 24.99 24.01 -1.00
C GLN A 90 23.47 23.77 -1.08
N SER A 91 22.81 23.43 0.04
CA SER A 91 21.36 23.23 0.06
C SER A 91 20.56 24.50 -0.28
N SER A 92 21.16 25.68 -0.09
CA SER A 92 20.56 26.98 -0.40
C SER A 92 20.91 27.52 -1.80
N TYR A 93 21.77 26.81 -2.54
CA TYR A 93 22.13 27.19 -3.91
C TYR A 93 20.94 26.99 -4.83
N GLN A 94 20.75 27.94 -5.74
CA GLN A 94 19.71 27.88 -6.76
C GLN A 94 20.30 27.26 -8.02
N TYR A 95 19.88 26.02 -8.30
CA TYR A 95 20.40 25.21 -9.40
C TYR A 95 19.49 25.30 -10.62
N SER A 96 20.08 25.34 -11.81
CA SER A 96 19.37 25.23 -13.09
C SER A 96 20.13 24.34 -14.07
N LEU A 97 19.42 23.82 -15.07
CA LEU A 97 20.06 23.06 -16.14
C LEU A 97 21.01 23.94 -16.95
N ALA A 98 22.18 23.39 -17.25
CA ALA A 98 23.04 23.88 -18.32
C ALA A 98 22.60 23.26 -19.66
N GLU A 99 23.16 23.72 -20.78
CA GLU A 99 22.79 23.25 -22.12
C GLU A 99 22.93 21.73 -22.28
N ARG A 100 24.04 21.15 -21.81
CA ARG A 100 24.27 19.70 -21.81
C ARG A 100 23.24 18.96 -20.94
N GLY A 101 22.86 19.55 -19.81
CA GLY A 101 21.82 19.02 -18.93
C GLY A 101 20.43 19.02 -19.57
N MET A 102 20.10 20.06 -20.33
CA MET A 102 18.84 20.10 -21.10
C MET A 102 18.77 18.98 -22.14
N GLY A 103 19.84 18.74 -22.89
CA GLY A 103 19.91 17.62 -23.84
C GLY A 103 19.66 16.28 -23.14
N ARG A 104 20.41 16.03 -22.07
CA ARG A 104 20.29 14.78 -21.30
C ARG A 104 18.89 14.61 -20.67
N ALA A 105 18.30 15.67 -20.13
CA ALA A 105 16.97 15.63 -19.55
C ALA A 105 15.90 15.22 -20.59
N ARG A 106 15.99 15.72 -21.83
CA ARG A 106 15.07 15.34 -22.92
C ARG A 106 15.15 13.85 -23.23
N GLU A 107 16.35 13.28 -23.34
CA GLU A 107 16.55 11.84 -23.54
C GLU A 107 15.92 11.00 -22.43
N ILE A 108 16.04 11.44 -21.17
CA ILE A 108 15.47 10.73 -20.02
C ILE A 108 13.93 10.80 -20.06
N LEU A 109 13.36 11.97 -20.39
CA LEU A 109 11.92 12.17 -20.52
C LEU A 109 11.29 11.38 -21.69
N GLU A 110 12.09 10.98 -22.67
CA GLU A 110 11.65 10.04 -23.69
C GLU A 110 11.38 8.64 -23.13
N GLN A 111 12.00 8.27 -22.01
CA GLN A 111 11.85 6.97 -21.37
C GLN A 111 10.81 6.96 -20.25
N ASP A 112 10.85 7.96 -19.37
CA ASP A 112 9.98 8.07 -18.20
C ASP A 112 9.80 9.54 -17.79
N MET A 113 8.54 9.99 -17.64
CA MET A 113 8.21 11.37 -17.29
C MET A 113 7.91 11.54 -15.79
N TYR A 114 8.14 10.52 -14.96
CA TYR A 114 7.92 10.62 -13.52
C TYR A 114 8.79 11.70 -12.87
N VAL A 115 8.15 12.62 -12.15
CA VAL A 115 8.78 13.62 -11.29
C VAL A 115 8.08 13.63 -9.95
N GLY A 116 8.83 13.32 -8.89
CA GLY A 116 8.29 13.19 -7.54
C GLY A 116 9.28 12.48 -6.61
N PRO A 117 8.77 11.93 -5.49
CA PRO A 117 9.58 11.22 -4.51
C PRO A 117 10.38 10.08 -5.15
N ALA A 118 11.64 9.91 -4.74
CA ALA A 118 12.46 8.79 -5.18
C ALA A 118 11.76 7.45 -4.89
N PRO A 119 11.75 6.50 -5.84
CA PRO A 119 11.17 5.20 -5.59
C PRO A 119 12.00 4.42 -4.56
N VAL A 120 11.38 3.38 -4.01
CA VAL A 120 12.09 2.36 -3.23
C VAL A 120 12.25 1.09 -4.05
N THR A 121 13.24 0.26 -3.74
CA THR A 121 13.39 -1.03 -4.42
C THR A 121 12.26 -1.99 -4.05
N LEU A 122 11.95 -2.95 -4.92
CA LEU A 122 10.99 -4.02 -4.63
C LEU A 122 11.34 -4.80 -3.36
N ASP A 123 12.63 -5.00 -3.09
CA ASP A 123 13.10 -5.70 -1.89
C ASP A 123 12.81 -4.89 -0.62
N GLN A 124 13.08 -3.58 -0.63
CA GLN A 124 12.71 -2.68 0.46
C GLN A 124 11.19 -2.66 0.68
N TYR A 125 10.40 -2.51 -0.39
CA TYR A 125 8.95 -2.62 -0.34
C TYR A 125 8.50 -3.92 0.33
N THR A 126 8.98 -5.06 -0.16
CA THR A 126 8.61 -6.38 0.36
C THR A 126 9.00 -6.55 1.83
N ALA A 127 10.18 -6.10 2.23
CA ALA A 127 10.67 -6.20 3.60
C ALA A 127 9.84 -5.35 4.57
N VAL A 128 9.51 -4.11 4.20
CA VAL A 128 8.70 -3.20 5.00
C VAL A 128 7.26 -3.70 5.10
N MET A 129 6.66 -4.16 4.00
CA MET A 129 5.28 -4.66 4.04
C MET A 129 5.12 -5.90 4.92
N LYS A 130 6.11 -6.80 4.93
CA LYS A 130 6.12 -7.97 5.82
C LYS A 130 6.12 -7.59 7.31
N ARG A 131 6.82 -6.51 7.69
CA ARG A 131 6.91 -6.05 9.09
C ARG A 131 5.61 -5.39 9.58
N GLN A 132 4.84 -4.81 8.67
CA GLN A 132 3.59 -4.09 8.95
C GLN A 132 2.33 -4.95 8.72
N SER A 133 2.47 -6.28 8.74
CA SER A 133 1.41 -7.23 8.41
C SER A 133 0.15 -7.04 9.25
N LEU A 134 -1.01 -7.11 8.57
CA LEU A 134 -2.35 -7.08 9.16
C LEU A 134 -2.63 -8.16 10.20
N ARG A 135 -1.81 -9.22 10.28
CA ARG A 135 -1.95 -10.26 11.30
C ARG A 135 -1.72 -9.74 12.73
N LYS A 136 -1.10 -8.57 12.86
CA LYS A 136 -0.91 -7.89 14.14
C LYS A 136 -2.13 -7.08 14.58
N VAL A 137 -3.10 -6.84 13.70
CA VAL A 137 -4.33 -6.09 14.04
C VAL A 137 -5.31 -7.05 14.72
N ILE A 138 -5.55 -6.84 16.01
CA ILE A 138 -6.49 -7.62 16.81
C ILE A 138 -7.85 -6.90 16.82
N VAL A 139 -8.84 -7.50 16.18
CA VAL A 139 -10.22 -7.01 16.21
C VAL A 139 -10.94 -7.62 17.39
N HIS A 140 -11.26 -6.79 18.39
CA HIS A 140 -12.02 -7.21 19.57
C HIS A 140 -13.52 -7.34 19.26
N ARG A 141 -14.19 -8.29 19.94
CA ARG A 141 -15.65 -8.53 19.80
C ARG A 141 -16.47 -7.25 19.98
N ARG A 142 -16.07 -6.38 20.93
CA ARG A 142 -16.75 -5.10 21.17
C ARG A 142 -16.71 -4.17 19.95
N HIS A 143 -15.54 -4.02 19.32
CA HIS A 143 -15.40 -3.17 18.12
C HIS A 143 -16.19 -3.76 16.95
N MET A 144 -16.20 -5.09 16.81
CA MET A 144 -17.01 -5.78 15.81
C MET A 144 -18.52 -5.54 16.03
N LEU A 145 -19.01 -5.68 17.26
CA LEU A 145 -20.42 -5.43 17.61
C LEU A 145 -20.81 -3.97 17.37
N GLN A 146 -19.92 -3.02 17.69
CA GLN A 146 -20.16 -1.61 17.44
C GLN A 146 -20.21 -1.30 15.94
N ALA A 147 -19.24 -1.81 15.16
CA ALA A 147 -19.18 -1.58 13.72
C ALA A 147 -20.35 -2.21 12.99
N LEU A 148 -20.82 -3.39 13.42
CA LEU A 148 -21.96 -4.11 12.84
C LEU A 148 -23.30 -3.76 13.47
N GLY A 149 -23.36 -2.86 14.46
CA GLY A 149 -24.58 -2.58 15.23
C GLY A 149 -25.75 -2.00 14.44
N HIS A 150 -25.49 -1.51 13.23
CA HIS A 150 -26.51 -1.05 12.27
C HIS A 150 -27.15 -2.22 11.48
N LEU A 151 -26.59 -3.43 11.57
CA LEU A 151 -27.09 -4.64 10.93
C LEU A 151 -27.79 -5.54 11.94
N VAL A 152 -28.85 -6.22 11.50
CA VAL A 152 -29.53 -7.26 12.29
C VAL A 152 -28.86 -8.59 11.98
N LEU A 153 -27.85 -8.94 12.76
CA LEU A 153 -27.12 -10.22 12.64
C LEU A 153 -27.39 -11.09 13.85
N ASN A 154 -27.52 -12.39 13.63
CA ASN A 154 -27.59 -13.35 14.73
C ASN A 154 -26.21 -13.52 15.41
N ASP A 155 -26.19 -13.92 16.68
CA ASP A 155 -24.95 -14.07 17.45
C ASP A 155 -23.98 -15.07 16.81
N ARG A 156 -24.50 -16.11 16.13
CA ARG A 156 -23.67 -17.12 15.44
C ARG A 156 -22.85 -16.50 14.30
N THR A 157 -23.45 -15.62 13.49
CA THR A 157 -22.77 -14.93 12.39
C THR A 157 -21.66 -14.03 12.93
N ILE A 158 -21.92 -13.32 14.03
CA ILE A 158 -20.93 -12.45 14.69
C ILE A 158 -19.76 -13.29 15.24
N ASP A 159 -20.07 -14.43 15.86
CA ASP A 159 -19.09 -15.36 16.43
C ASP A 159 -18.27 -16.08 15.34
N GLN A 160 -18.73 -16.13 14.08
CA GLN A 160 -17.96 -16.62 12.92
C GLN A 160 -17.10 -15.53 12.27
N VAL A 161 -17.64 -14.31 12.10
CA VAL A 161 -16.95 -13.20 11.44
C VAL A 161 -15.74 -12.72 12.25
N GLY A 162 -15.86 -12.64 13.58
CA GLY A 162 -14.76 -12.19 14.45
C GLY A 162 -13.46 -13.00 14.28
N PRO A 163 -13.49 -14.33 14.49
CA PRO A 163 -12.32 -15.19 14.25
C PRO A 163 -11.84 -15.17 12.80
N ALA A 164 -12.74 -15.09 11.82
CA ALA A 164 -12.38 -15.01 10.41
C ALA A 164 -11.54 -13.75 10.12
N VAL A 165 -11.97 -12.59 10.61
CA VAL A 165 -11.22 -11.33 10.48
C VAL A 165 -9.87 -11.42 11.18
N ASN A 166 -9.81 -11.93 12.41
CA ASN A 166 -8.56 -12.08 13.15
C ASN A 166 -7.59 -13.11 12.57
N SER A 167 -8.08 -14.07 11.78
CA SER A 167 -7.22 -15.08 11.14
C SER A 167 -6.22 -14.47 10.13
N GLY A 168 -6.52 -13.27 9.62
CA GLY A 168 -5.74 -12.61 8.58
C GLY A 168 -5.68 -13.39 7.27
N ARG A 169 -6.66 -14.26 7.03
CA ARG A 169 -6.85 -15.01 5.78
C ARG A 169 -7.96 -14.40 4.95
N SER A 170 -8.09 -14.87 3.72
CA SER A 170 -9.19 -14.48 2.85
C SER A 170 -10.54 -14.97 3.39
N ILE A 171 -11.57 -14.14 3.29
CA ILE A 171 -12.92 -14.41 3.79
C ILE A 171 -13.88 -14.46 2.62
N PHE A 172 -14.75 -15.47 2.64
CA PHE A 172 -15.90 -15.59 1.75
C PHE A 172 -17.19 -15.66 2.60
N LEU A 173 -18.15 -14.81 2.28
CA LEU A 173 -19.49 -14.66 2.81
C LEU A 173 -20.43 -14.92 1.63
N PHE A 174 -21.37 -15.84 1.85
CA PHE A 174 -22.33 -16.27 0.83
C PHE A 174 -23.76 -16.09 1.34
N GLY A 175 -24.74 -16.10 0.43
CA GLY A 175 -26.16 -15.97 0.78
C GLY A 175 -26.96 -15.14 -0.23
N PRO A 176 -28.29 -15.04 -0.03
CA PRO A 176 -29.16 -14.22 -0.89
C PRO A 176 -28.75 -12.73 -0.97
N PRO A 177 -29.12 -12.03 -2.06
CA PRO A 177 -28.98 -10.57 -2.12
C PRO A 177 -29.82 -9.89 -1.02
N GLY A 178 -29.41 -8.71 -0.56
CA GLY A 178 -30.12 -7.94 0.48
C GLY A 178 -29.74 -8.30 1.93
N ASN A 179 -28.92 -9.32 2.15
CA ASN A 179 -28.53 -9.78 3.48
C ASN A 179 -27.35 -9.01 4.12
N GLY A 180 -27.11 -7.77 3.70
CA GLY A 180 -26.11 -6.90 4.33
C GLY A 180 -24.66 -7.37 4.20
N LYS A 181 -24.34 -8.22 3.24
CA LYS A 181 -22.97 -8.72 3.05
C LYS A 181 -21.98 -7.61 2.73
N THR A 182 -22.30 -6.73 1.77
CA THR A 182 -21.51 -5.54 1.43
C THR A 182 -21.31 -4.66 2.66
N GLU A 183 -22.37 -4.47 3.46
CA GLU A 183 -22.31 -3.72 4.73
C GLU A 183 -21.38 -4.36 5.76
N ILE A 184 -21.37 -5.70 5.87
CA ILE A 184 -20.41 -6.42 6.73
C ILE A 184 -18.98 -6.16 6.24
N CYS A 185 -18.72 -6.19 4.92
CA CYS A 185 -17.40 -5.88 4.36
C CYS A 185 -16.95 -4.47 4.75
N GLU A 186 -17.82 -3.50 4.53
CA GLU A 186 -17.51 -2.10 4.79
C GLU A 186 -17.28 -1.84 6.27
N ALA A 187 -18.08 -2.46 7.15
CA ALA A 187 -17.87 -2.38 8.59
C ALA A 187 -16.50 -2.96 9.01
N ILE A 188 -16.12 -4.12 8.47
CA ILE A 188 -14.79 -4.71 8.71
C ILE A 188 -13.69 -3.81 8.16
N GLY A 189 -13.90 -3.27 6.96
CA GLY A 189 -12.97 -2.34 6.33
C GLY A 189 -12.73 -1.11 7.19
N ARG A 190 -13.79 -0.48 7.71
CA ARG A 190 -13.69 0.66 8.63
C ARG A 190 -12.83 0.34 9.85
N ILE A 191 -13.03 -0.81 10.49
CA ILE A 191 -12.19 -1.25 11.63
C ILE A 191 -10.73 -1.39 11.20
N VAL A 192 -10.46 -1.97 10.03
CA VAL A 192 -9.09 -2.14 9.52
C VAL A 192 -8.43 -0.79 9.23
N ALA A 193 -9.19 0.19 8.73
CA ALA A 193 -8.72 1.52 8.37
C ALA A 193 -8.44 2.45 9.57
N GLU A 194 -8.86 2.09 10.78
CA GLU A 194 -8.49 2.81 12.02
C GLU A 194 -6.97 2.75 12.29
N GLU A 195 -6.31 1.70 11.79
CA GLU A 195 -4.88 1.53 11.90
C GLU A 195 -4.14 2.17 10.72
N VAL A 196 -2.90 2.58 10.99
CA VAL A 196 -2.02 3.24 10.01
C VAL A 196 -0.99 2.29 9.41
N LEU A 197 -0.49 2.66 8.23
CA LEU A 197 0.45 1.88 7.43
C LEU A 197 1.39 2.81 6.66
N TYR A 198 2.68 2.49 6.61
CA TYR A 198 3.60 3.14 5.68
C TYR A 198 3.63 2.42 4.34
N ILE A 199 3.42 3.15 3.26
CA ILE A 199 3.63 2.69 1.87
C ILE A 199 4.56 3.66 1.14
N PRO A 200 5.32 3.22 0.12
CA PRO A 200 6.11 4.15 -0.66
C PRO A 200 5.24 4.89 -1.67
N TYR A 201 5.69 6.06 -2.11
CA TYR A 201 5.05 6.74 -3.24
C TYR A 201 5.16 5.92 -4.54
N ALA A 202 6.34 5.36 -4.80
CA ALA A 202 6.62 4.54 -5.96
C ALA A 202 7.65 3.46 -5.62
N ILE A 203 7.67 2.39 -6.42
CA ILE A 203 8.74 1.39 -6.41
C ILE A 203 9.45 1.34 -7.77
N VAL A 204 10.66 0.81 -7.77
CA VAL A 204 11.43 0.53 -9.00
C VAL A 204 11.71 -0.96 -9.14
N VAL A 205 11.51 -1.47 -10.36
CA VAL A 205 11.84 -2.85 -10.78
C VAL A 205 12.55 -2.76 -12.12
N GLU A 206 13.80 -3.23 -12.21
CA GLU A 206 14.58 -3.21 -13.47
C GLU A 206 14.59 -1.83 -14.18
N ARG A 207 14.70 -0.74 -13.39
CA ARG A 207 14.60 0.68 -13.79
C ARG A 207 13.22 1.17 -14.20
N GLN A 208 12.21 0.32 -14.29
CA GLN A 208 10.82 0.72 -14.53
C GLN A 208 10.19 1.19 -13.22
N LEU A 209 9.50 2.33 -13.29
CA LEU A 209 8.82 2.92 -12.15
C LEU A 209 7.36 2.44 -12.08
N ILE A 210 6.96 2.01 -10.89
CA ILE A 210 5.58 1.62 -10.58
C ILE A 210 5.07 2.56 -9.48
N ARG A 211 4.04 3.34 -9.78
CA ARG A 211 3.35 4.21 -8.82
C ARG A 211 2.51 3.35 -7.88
N VAL A 212 2.76 3.47 -6.57
CA VAL A 212 2.06 2.69 -5.54
C VAL A 212 1.06 3.55 -4.81
N PHE A 213 1.51 4.70 -4.31
CA PHE A 213 0.60 5.68 -3.72
C PHE A 213 -0.30 6.26 -4.81
N ASP A 214 -1.58 6.30 -4.50
CA ASP A 214 -2.66 6.75 -5.37
C ASP A 214 -3.65 7.49 -4.47
N PRO A 215 -3.86 8.81 -4.66
CA PRO A 215 -4.74 9.60 -3.81
C PRO A 215 -6.22 9.18 -3.88
N VAL A 216 -6.62 8.42 -4.91
CA VAL A 216 -7.97 7.84 -5.00
C VAL A 216 -8.12 6.68 -4.02
N SER A 217 -7.08 5.83 -3.92
CA SER A 217 -7.11 4.59 -3.15
C SER A 217 -6.56 4.73 -1.72
N HIS A 218 -5.73 5.74 -1.47
CA HIS A 218 -4.97 5.88 -0.23
C HIS A 218 -5.23 7.23 0.44
N LYS A 219 -5.67 7.17 1.70
CA LYS A 219 -5.90 8.35 2.53
C LYS A 219 -4.71 8.55 3.46
N PRO A 220 -3.93 9.64 3.37
CA PRO A 220 -2.88 9.95 4.32
C PRO A 220 -3.42 9.96 5.76
N ALA A 221 -2.70 9.36 6.70
CA ALA A 221 -3.06 9.40 8.12
C ALA A 221 -2.62 10.76 8.70
N ASP A 222 -3.57 11.56 9.16
CA ASP A 222 -3.45 12.89 9.79
C ASP A 222 -2.16 13.67 9.49
N THR A 223 -2.29 14.53 8.49
CA THR A 223 -1.52 15.77 8.30
C THR A 223 -1.88 16.80 9.38
N GLU A 224 -1.73 16.49 10.67
CA GLU A 224 -1.39 17.58 11.59
C GLU A 224 0.03 18.02 11.20
N ASP A 225 0.29 19.34 11.16
CA ASP A 225 1.56 20.00 10.81
C ASP A 225 2.76 19.62 11.73
N LYS A 226 2.87 18.37 12.15
CA LYS A 226 4.05 17.80 12.76
C LYS A 226 4.97 17.39 11.62
N PRO A 227 6.06 18.14 11.37
CA PRO A 227 7.07 17.68 10.44
C PRO A 227 7.47 16.26 10.85
N ALA A 228 7.45 15.33 9.89
CA ALA A 228 7.93 13.99 10.12
C ALA A 228 9.30 14.09 10.81
N PRO A 229 9.57 13.29 11.87
CA PRO A 229 10.85 13.35 12.56
C PRO A 229 11.98 13.34 11.51
N PRO A 230 12.95 14.27 11.57
CA PRO A 230 13.93 14.48 10.50
C PRO A 230 14.77 13.24 10.14
N ALA A 231 14.67 12.18 10.92
CA ALA A 231 15.33 10.90 10.73
C ALA A 231 14.49 9.85 9.96
N LEU A 232 13.25 10.10 9.54
CA LEU A 232 12.45 9.11 8.80
C LEU A 232 12.65 9.24 7.29
N ASP A 233 12.72 8.10 6.58
CA ASP A 233 12.72 8.07 5.11
C ASP A 233 11.39 8.61 4.56
N ARG A 234 11.44 9.82 4.00
CA ARG A 234 10.28 10.56 3.49
C ARG A 234 9.70 10.00 2.18
N ARG A 235 10.34 8.99 1.58
CA ARG A 235 9.78 8.24 0.43
C ARG A 235 8.59 7.37 0.83
N TRP A 236 8.41 7.14 2.13
CA TRP A 236 7.28 6.43 2.71
C TRP A 236 6.27 7.41 3.27
N ILE A 237 5.02 7.27 2.83
CA ILE A 237 3.89 8.03 3.34
C ILE A 237 3.09 7.16 4.29
N GLN A 238 2.69 7.74 5.41
CA GLN A 238 1.77 7.11 6.35
C GLN A 238 0.34 7.32 5.86
N ILE A 239 -0.41 6.23 5.75
CA ILE A 239 -1.79 6.21 5.29
C ILE A 239 -2.65 5.44 6.29
N GLN A 240 -3.95 5.71 6.29
CA GLN A 240 -4.93 4.75 6.79
C GLN A 240 -4.82 3.47 5.95
N ARG A 241 -4.94 2.30 6.59
CA ARG A 241 -4.86 1.03 5.84
C ARG A 241 -5.87 1.03 4.68
N PRO A 242 -5.44 0.70 3.46
CA PRO A 242 -6.25 0.93 2.26
C PRO A 242 -7.48 0.01 2.22
N LEU A 243 -8.60 0.56 1.78
CA LEU A 243 -9.83 -0.18 1.51
C LEU A 243 -10.13 -0.04 0.01
N VAL A 244 -9.71 -1.03 -0.76
CA VAL A 244 -9.90 -1.03 -2.22
C VAL A 244 -11.08 -1.95 -2.53
N SER A 245 -12.13 -1.38 -3.10
CA SER A 245 -13.34 -2.09 -3.51
C SER A 245 -13.46 -2.12 -5.03
N VAL A 246 -13.79 -3.28 -5.59
CA VAL A 246 -14.04 -3.46 -7.03
C VAL A 246 -15.36 -4.21 -7.25
N GLY A 247 -16.16 -3.77 -8.22
CA GLY A 247 -17.47 -4.38 -8.53
C GLY A 247 -17.47 -5.19 -9.83
N GLY A 248 -18.60 -5.18 -10.54
CA GLY A 248 -18.81 -5.91 -11.80
C GLY A 248 -17.90 -5.49 -12.98
N GLU A 249 -17.27 -4.32 -12.89
CA GLU A 249 -16.35 -3.79 -13.91
C GLU A 249 -14.94 -4.40 -13.84
N LEU A 250 -14.69 -5.30 -12.87
CA LEU A 250 -13.40 -5.94 -12.72
C LEU A 250 -13.04 -6.79 -13.94
N THR A 251 -11.95 -6.42 -14.62
CA THR A 251 -11.38 -7.22 -15.71
C THR A 251 -10.05 -7.86 -15.29
N LEU A 252 -9.58 -8.89 -16.01
CA LEU A 252 -8.29 -9.55 -15.72
C LEU A 252 -7.11 -8.58 -15.91
N THR A 253 -7.21 -7.68 -16.88
CA THR A 253 -6.16 -6.69 -17.17
C THR A 253 -6.03 -5.66 -16.06
N THR A 254 -7.12 -5.37 -15.34
CA THR A 254 -7.10 -4.52 -14.14
C THR A 254 -6.29 -5.13 -12.98
N LEU A 255 -5.97 -6.42 -13.06
CA LEU A 255 -5.16 -7.14 -12.08
C LEU A 255 -3.67 -7.16 -12.44
N ASP A 256 -3.32 -6.69 -13.63
CA ASP A 256 -1.95 -6.59 -14.10
C ASP A 256 -1.44 -5.15 -13.94
N LEU A 257 -0.12 -4.97 -14.05
CA LEU A 257 0.49 -3.64 -14.11
C LEU A 257 -0.03 -2.89 -15.34
N VAL A 258 -0.59 -1.70 -15.13
CA VAL A 258 -1.12 -0.88 -16.23
C VAL A 258 -0.07 0.14 -16.62
N PHE A 259 0.35 0.15 -17.88
CA PHE A 259 1.26 1.16 -18.40
C PHE A 259 0.50 2.41 -18.84
N ASP A 260 0.89 3.57 -18.34
CA ASP A 260 0.40 4.87 -18.79
C ASP A 260 1.32 5.41 -19.90
N PRO A 261 0.84 5.48 -21.16
CA PRO A 261 1.68 5.91 -22.29
C PRO A 261 2.04 7.40 -22.26
N ILE A 262 1.31 8.22 -21.48
CA ILE A 262 1.56 9.65 -21.37
C ILE A 262 2.70 9.89 -20.39
N SER A 263 2.58 9.38 -19.16
CA SER A 263 3.64 9.52 -18.16
C SER A 263 4.80 8.54 -18.36
N LYS A 264 4.60 7.49 -19.17
CA LYS A 264 5.52 6.37 -19.38
C LYS A 264 5.90 5.64 -18.09
N THR A 265 4.94 5.59 -17.17
CA THR A 265 5.06 4.89 -15.88
C THR A 265 4.08 3.74 -15.80
N TYR A 266 4.35 2.79 -14.90
CA TYR A 266 3.38 1.79 -14.53
C TYR A 266 2.57 2.23 -13.32
N GLU A 267 1.30 1.88 -13.32
CA GLU A 267 0.40 1.97 -12.18
C GLU A 267 0.32 0.63 -11.46
N ALA A 268 0.42 0.66 -10.14
CA ALA A 268 0.26 -0.54 -9.33
C ALA A 268 -1.17 -1.12 -9.50
N PRO A 269 -1.31 -2.45 -9.64
CA PRO A 269 -2.62 -3.08 -9.71
C PRO A 269 -3.35 -3.00 -8.36
N PHE A 270 -4.67 -3.21 -8.37
CA PHE A 270 -5.49 -3.04 -7.18
C PHE A 270 -5.07 -3.89 -5.98
N GLN A 271 -4.62 -5.12 -6.19
CA GLN A 271 -4.13 -5.95 -5.08
C GLN A 271 -2.89 -5.38 -4.40
N MET A 272 -2.05 -4.65 -5.15
CA MET A 272 -0.87 -4.00 -4.62
C MET A 272 -1.24 -2.70 -3.89
N LYS A 273 -2.20 -1.93 -4.43
CA LYS A 273 -2.78 -0.76 -3.76
C LYS A 273 -3.50 -1.13 -2.46
N ALA A 274 -4.14 -2.30 -2.41
CA ALA A 274 -4.79 -2.83 -1.21
C ALA A 274 -3.82 -3.46 -0.20
N ASN A 275 -2.51 -3.50 -0.48
CA ASN A 275 -1.56 -4.25 0.32
C ASN A 275 -1.45 -3.69 1.75
N GLY A 276 -1.51 -4.58 2.75
CA GLY A 276 -1.59 -4.18 4.15
C GLY A 276 -2.96 -3.60 4.57
N GLY A 277 -3.95 -3.62 3.69
CA GLY A 277 -5.33 -3.27 3.99
C GLY A 277 -6.31 -4.36 3.57
N MET A 278 -7.50 -3.94 3.15
CA MET A 278 -8.56 -4.82 2.69
C MET A 278 -8.77 -4.64 1.19
N PHE A 279 -8.81 -5.77 0.47
CA PHE A 279 -9.23 -5.81 -0.92
C PHE A 279 -10.60 -6.50 -0.99
N HIS A 280 -11.62 -5.74 -1.39
CA HIS A 280 -13.01 -6.16 -1.45
C HIS A 280 -13.46 -6.30 -2.90
N ILE A 281 -14.07 -7.43 -3.24
CA ILE A 281 -14.71 -7.62 -4.54
C ILE A 281 -16.18 -7.87 -4.30
N ASP A 282 -17.01 -7.01 -4.86
CA ASP A 282 -18.47 -7.13 -4.82
C ASP A 282 -18.99 -7.90 -6.04
N ASP A 283 -20.19 -8.46 -5.92
CA ASP A 283 -20.90 -9.21 -6.96
C ASP A 283 -20.05 -10.33 -7.63
N PHE A 284 -19.20 -11.00 -6.85
CA PHE A 284 -18.35 -12.07 -7.35
C PHE A 284 -19.14 -13.21 -8.00
N GLY A 285 -18.91 -13.44 -9.30
CA GLY A 285 -19.69 -14.35 -10.15
C GLY A 285 -20.62 -13.66 -11.14
N ARG A 286 -20.76 -12.33 -11.07
CA ARG A 286 -21.47 -11.52 -12.09
C ARG A 286 -20.53 -10.73 -12.99
N GLN A 287 -19.21 -10.88 -12.83
CA GLN A 287 -18.22 -10.31 -13.74
C GLN A 287 -18.25 -10.99 -15.11
N LEU A 288 -17.72 -10.32 -16.12
CA LEU A 288 -17.53 -10.88 -17.46
C LEU A 288 -16.55 -12.07 -17.48
N ILE A 289 -15.74 -12.23 -16.44
CA ILE A 289 -14.73 -13.28 -16.28
C ILE A 289 -15.26 -14.39 -15.39
N ARG A 290 -14.87 -15.63 -15.71
CA ARG A 290 -15.25 -16.79 -14.91
C ARG A 290 -14.59 -16.68 -13.52
N PRO A 291 -15.34 -16.92 -12.43
CA PRO A 291 -14.80 -16.95 -11.06
C PRO A 291 -13.53 -17.78 -10.92
N ALA A 292 -13.47 -18.93 -11.60
CA ALA A 292 -12.32 -19.82 -11.54
C ALA A 292 -11.03 -19.18 -12.05
N ASP A 293 -11.10 -18.36 -13.10
CA ASP A 293 -9.96 -17.69 -13.71
C ASP A 293 -9.43 -16.58 -12.80
N LEU A 294 -10.34 -15.81 -12.18
CA LEU A 294 -9.99 -14.81 -11.17
C LEU A 294 -9.29 -15.44 -9.96
N LEU A 295 -9.83 -16.56 -9.46
CA LEU A 295 -9.27 -17.30 -8.33
C LEU A 295 -7.92 -17.92 -8.70
N ASN A 296 -7.75 -18.51 -9.89
CA ASN A 296 -6.47 -19.09 -10.32
C ASN A 296 -5.36 -18.01 -10.38
N ARG A 297 -5.70 -16.80 -10.79
CA ARG A 297 -4.77 -15.66 -10.88
C ARG A 297 -4.32 -15.16 -9.50
N TRP A 298 -5.08 -15.40 -8.44
CA TRP A 298 -4.85 -14.82 -7.12
C TRP A 298 -4.61 -15.82 -5.99
N ILE A 299 -5.42 -16.88 -5.89
CA ILE A 299 -5.35 -17.87 -4.82
C ILE A 299 -4.02 -18.61 -4.85
N VAL A 300 -3.54 -19.04 -6.03
CA VAL A 300 -2.28 -19.78 -6.11
C VAL A 300 -1.08 -18.94 -5.64
N PRO A 301 -0.95 -17.64 -6.00
CA PRO A 301 0.01 -16.73 -5.36
C PRO A 301 -0.20 -16.50 -3.85
N LEU A 302 -1.45 -16.35 -3.40
CA LEU A 302 -1.81 -16.11 -1.99
C LEU A 302 -1.52 -17.33 -1.09
N GLU A 303 -1.73 -18.54 -1.58
CA GLU A 303 -1.42 -19.81 -0.89
C GLU A 303 0.09 -20.04 -0.77
N LYS A 304 0.86 -19.63 -1.79
CA LYS A 304 2.33 -19.79 -1.81
C LYS A 304 3.08 -18.76 -0.95
N LYS A 305 2.38 -17.91 -0.17
CA LYS A 305 2.95 -16.90 0.75
C LYS A 305 3.97 -15.95 0.10
N LYS A 306 3.94 -15.80 -1.22
CA LYS A 306 4.84 -14.90 -1.95
C LYS A 306 4.09 -13.62 -2.31
N GLY A 307 4.36 -12.55 -1.59
CA GLY A 307 4.21 -11.18 -2.10
C GLY A 307 2.96 -10.38 -1.73
N SER A 308 1.87 -10.99 -1.24
CA SER A 308 0.68 -10.21 -0.84
C SER A 308 0.36 -10.37 0.66
N THR A 309 0.26 -9.23 1.35
CA THR A 309 -0.13 -9.12 2.78
C THR A 309 -1.51 -8.47 2.97
N ALA A 310 -2.24 -8.19 1.89
CA ALA A 310 -3.63 -7.73 1.94
C ALA A 310 -4.55 -8.85 2.48
N LYS A 311 -5.55 -8.50 3.30
CA LYS A 311 -6.69 -9.39 3.53
C LYS A 311 -7.63 -9.25 2.33
N VAL A 312 -7.83 -10.35 1.59
CA VAL A 312 -8.78 -10.37 0.47
C VAL A 312 -10.14 -10.85 0.99
N ALA A 313 -11.16 -10.01 0.94
CA ALA A 313 -12.54 -10.42 1.16
C ALA A 313 -13.23 -10.54 -0.20
N ILE A 314 -13.47 -11.78 -0.66
CA ILE A 314 -14.07 -12.06 -1.97
C ILE A 314 -15.53 -12.37 -1.76
N LEU A 315 -16.43 -11.50 -2.25
CA LEU A 315 -17.82 -11.55 -1.82
C LEU A 315 -18.86 -11.40 -2.94
N LEU A 316 -19.81 -12.36 -2.85
CA LEU A 316 -21.20 -12.35 -3.29
C LEU A 316 -21.53 -12.90 -4.67
N SER A 317 -21.61 -14.23 -4.72
CA SER A 317 -22.56 -14.86 -5.64
C SER A 317 -23.96 -14.87 -5.00
N PRO A 318 -25.01 -14.51 -5.75
CA PRO A 318 -26.40 -14.69 -5.32
C PRO A 318 -26.81 -16.18 -5.25
N ASP A 319 -26.17 -17.05 -6.04
CA ASP A 319 -26.66 -18.42 -6.26
C ASP A 319 -25.58 -19.49 -6.56
N GLN A 320 -24.29 -19.14 -6.70
CA GLN A 320 -23.25 -20.14 -7.02
C GLN A 320 -22.39 -20.52 -5.82
N ARG A 321 -22.51 -21.79 -5.41
CA ARG A 321 -21.37 -22.51 -4.82
C ARG A 321 -20.32 -22.66 -5.92
N VAL A 322 -19.27 -21.85 -5.90
CA VAL A 322 -18.13 -22.05 -6.80
C VAL A 322 -17.38 -23.29 -6.32
N ALA A 323 -17.62 -24.43 -6.97
CA ALA A 323 -16.88 -25.66 -6.72
C ALA A 323 -15.46 -25.52 -7.26
N TYR A 324 -14.45 -25.71 -6.41
CA TYR A 324 -13.04 -25.62 -6.79
C TYR A 324 -12.32 -26.95 -6.55
N PRO A 325 -11.53 -27.47 -7.50
CA PRO A 325 -10.72 -28.65 -7.26
C PRO A 325 -9.60 -28.31 -6.24
N GLY A 326 -9.62 -28.97 -5.08
CA GLY A 326 -8.68 -28.74 -3.98
C GLY A 326 -9.20 -27.86 -2.84
N CYS A 327 -10.39 -27.26 -3.01
CA CYS A 327 -11.09 -26.53 -1.97
C CYS A 327 -12.38 -27.28 -1.67
N SER A 328 -12.38 -28.17 -0.67
CA SER A 328 -13.62 -28.73 -0.12
C SER A 328 -14.37 -27.62 0.62
N LEU A 329 -15.02 -26.72 -0.12
CA LEU A 329 -16.04 -25.80 0.38
C LEU A 329 -17.36 -26.59 0.51
N ALA A 330 -17.29 -27.66 1.29
CA ALA A 330 -18.42 -28.29 1.93
C ALA A 330 -18.13 -28.21 3.42
N ILE A 331 -19.14 -27.82 4.18
CA ILE A 331 -19.18 -27.87 5.63
C ILE A 331 -18.88 -29.31 6.04
N GLU A 332 -17.62 -29.65 6.25
CA GLU A 332 -17.21 -30.84 6.98
C GLU A 332 -16.04 -30.46 7.88
N ALA A 333 -16.34 -30.46 9.18
CA ALA A 333 -15.36 -30.38 10.23
C ALA A 333 -14.30 -31.49 10.02
N HIS A 334 -13.03 -31.12 10.15
CA HIS A 334 -11.83 -31.98 10.10
C HIS A 334 -11.22 -32.28 8.71
N ARG A 335 -10.44 -31.34 8.16
CA ARG A 335 -8.97 -31.40 8.03
C ARG A 335 -8.44 -30.38 7.01
N GLN A 336 -7.55 -29.51 7.48
CA GLN A 336 -6.38 -28.94 6.78
C GLN A 336 -6.50 -28.27 5.39
N VAL A 337 -7.55 -27.49 5.08
CA VAL A 337 -7.44 -26.31 4.19
C VAL A 337 -8.47 -25.25 4.64
N CYS A 338 -8.13 -24.41 5.62
CA CYS A 338 -9.12 -23.50 6.22
C CYS A 338 -9.10 -22.11 5.58
N TYR A 339 -9.92 -21.95 4.54
CA TYR A 339 -10.62 -20.70 4.23
C TYR A 339 -11.70 -20.46 5.29
N ALA A 340 -11.90 -19.22 5.73
CA ALA A 340 -13.06 -18.92 6.58
C ALA A 340 -14.29 -18.76 5.68
N CYS A 341 -15.03 -19.87 5.51
CA CYS A 341 -16.33 -19.85 4.86
C CYS A 341 -17.38 -19.57 5.94
N VAL A 342 -17.95 -18.37 5.94
CA VAL A 342 -19.10 -18.03 6.77
C VAL A 342 -20.35 -18.44 5.98
N CYS A 343 -20.79 -19.68 6.17
CA CYS A 343 -22.03 -20.21 5.61
C CYS A 343 -23.10 -20.19 6.71
N ASP A 344 -24.15 -19.37 6.54
CA ASP A 344 -25.54 -19.84 6.56
C ASP A 344 -26.54 -18.67 6.53
N GLN A 345 -27.78 -19.01 6.14
CA GLN A 345 -28.98 -18.18 5.98
C GLN A 345 -29.02 -16.99 6.95
N ILE A 346 -28.65 -15.82 6.44
CA ILE A 346 -28.97 -14.53 7.07
C ILE A 346 -30.49 -14.41 6.93
N ALA A 347 -31.20 -14.72 8.01
CA ALA A 347 -32.66 -14.66 8.07
C ALA A 347 -33.13 -13.21 8.10
N ASP A 348 -34.05 -12.87 7.20
CA ASP A 348 -34.92 -11.67 7.16
C ASP A 348 -34.37 -10.39 7.82
N CYS A 349 -33.48 -9.70 7.10
CA CYS A 349 -33.17 -8.29 7.37
C CYS A 349 -34.24 -7.37 6.74
N GLY A 350 -35.28 -7.02 7.49
CA GLY A 350 -36.19 -5.92 7.15
C GLY A 350 -35.72 -4.58 7.74
N PRO A 351 -36.03 -3.43 7.10
CA PRO A 351 -35.66 -2.11 7.62
C PRO A 351 -36.43 -1.81 8.93
N ARG A 352 -35.75 -1.20 9.92
CA ARG A 352 -36.40 -0.71 11.15
C ARG A 352 -37.28 0.50 10.81
N ARG A 353 -38.54 0.46 11.27
CA ARG A 353 -39.39 1.65 11.47
C ARG A 353 -38.94 2.42 12.69
#